data_AF-A0AAJ1V7G9-F1
#
_entry.id   AF-A0AAJ1V7G9-F1
#
_cell.length_a   1.000
_cell.length_b   1.000
_cell.length_c   1.000
_cell.angle_alpha   90.00
_cell.angle_beta   90.00
_cell.angle_gamma   90.00
#
_symmetry.space_group_name_H-M   'P 1'
#
loop_
_entity.id
_entity.type
_entity.pdbx_description
1 polymer ?
#
loop_
_entity_poly.entity_id
_entity_poly.type
_entity_poly.pdbx_seq_one_letter_code
_entity_poly.pdbx_strand_id
1 'polypeptide(L)'
;GLTYLHPEIPVEIRGTYKALGHPVMINYLKQLGITALELLPVAQFASEPRLQRMGLSNYWGYNPVAMFALHPAYACSPETALDE
;
A
#
# COMPACT_ATOMS: atom_id res chain seq x y z
N GLY A 1 -2.95 0.86 5.00
CA GLY A 1 -2.86 1.22 6.43
C GLY A 1 -2.47 2.68 6.65
N LEU A 2 -1.17 2.97 6.58
CA LEU A 2 -0.53 4.25 6.95
C LEU A 2 -1.31 5.54 6.59
N THR A 3 -1.84 5.63 5.36
CA THR A 3 -2.47 6.85 4.84
C THR A 3 -3.99 6.73 4.65
N TYR A 4 -4.58 5.57 4.91
CA TYR A 4 -5.98 5.28 4.51
C TYR A 4 -7.00 6.21 5.19
N LEU A 5 -6.73 6.61 6.44
CA LEU A 5 -7.60 7.48 7.23
C LEU A 5 -7.00 8.89 7.43
N HIS A 6 -5.95 9.26 6.69
CA HIS A 6 -5.26 10.53 6.91
C HIS A 6 -6.11 11.70 6.37
N PRO A 7 -6.59 12.63 7.21
CA PRO A 7 -7.52 13.70 6.79
C PRO A 7 -6.95 14.66 5.75
N GLU A 8 -5.65 14.96 5.85
CA GLU A 8 -4.92 15.92 5.00
C GLU A 8 -4.50 15.35 3.64
N ILE A 9 -4.74 14.05 3.41
CA ILE A 9 -4.51 13.40 2.11
C ILE A 9 -5.82 13.42 1.31
N PRO A 10 -5.80 13.79 0.00
CA PRO A 10 -6.97 13.68 -0.87
C PRO A 10 -7.55 12.27 -0.86
N VAL A 11 -8.88 12.15 -0.75
CA VAL A 11 -9.57 10.88 -0.48
C VAL A 11 -9.27 9.83 -1.55
N GLU A 12 -9.11 10.26 -2.78
CA GLU A 12 -8.85 9.45 -3.97
C GLU A 12 -7.50 8.73 -3.97
N ILE A 13 -6.51 9.22 -3.21
CA ILE A 13 -5.18 8.60 -3.14
C ILE A 13 -4.91 7.91 -1.80
N ARG A 14 -5.84 7.93 -0.85
CA ARG A 14 -5.61 7.36 0.49
C ARG A 14 -5.35 5.85 0.42
N GLY A 15 -4.34 5.40 1.14
CA GLY A 15 -3.95 3.99 1.18
C GLY A 15 -3.22 3.47 -0.05
N THR A 16 -2.87 4.34 -1.01
CA THR A 16 -2.13 3.96 -2.23
C THR A 16 -0.66 4.35 -2.16
N TYR A 17 0.15 3.86 -3.11
CA TYR A 17 1.56 4.23 -3.25
C TYR A 17 1.75 5.74 -3.42
N LYS A 18 0.87 6.38 -4.21
CA LYS A 18 0.90 7.83 -4.44
C LYS A 18 0.80 8.65 -3.15
N ALA A 19 0.03 8.19 -2.17
CA ALA A 19 -0.06 8.88 -0.88
C ALA A 19 1.23 8.83 -0.06
N LEU A 20 2.09 7.82 -0.25
CA LEU A 20 3.39 7.75 0.43
C LEU A 20 4.31 8.91 0.00
N GLY A 21 4.24 9.30 -1.27
CA GLY A 21 4.96 10.44 -1.83
C GLY A 21 4.26 11.79 -1.67
N HIS A 22 3.08 11.86 -1.07
CA HIS A 22 2.35 13.11 -0.90
C HIS A 22 3.12 14.08 0.03
N PRO A 23 3.13 15.40 -0.21
CA PRO A 23 3.89 16.36 0.59
C PRO A 23 3.63 16.27 2.10
N VAL A 24 2.39 15.98 2.52
CA VAL A 24 2.01 15.77 3.92
C VAL A 24 2.79 14.59 4.54
N MET A 25 2.85 13.45 3.84
CA MET A 25 3.58 12.28 4.33
C MET A 25 5.08 12.51 4.33
N ILE A 26 5.64 13.12 3.27
CA ILE A 26 7.06 13.45 3.22
C ILE A 26 7.43 14.39 4.38
N ASN A 27 6.63 15.44 4.60
CA ASN A 27 6.86 16.39 5.69
C ASN A 27 6.84 15.68 7.05
N TYR A 28 5.81 14.86 7.30
CA TYR A 28 5.69 14.07 8.53
C TYR A 28 6.91 13.16 8.75
N LEU A 29 7.33 12.39 7.76
CA LEU A 29 8.45 11.45 7.90
C LEU A 29 9.78 12.19 8.13
N LYS A 30 9.97 13.35 7.50
CA LYS A 30 11.13 14.21 7.70
C LYS A 30 11.16 14.85 9.10
N GLN A 31 10.01 15.31 9.59
CA GLN A 31 9.89 15.86 10.95
C GLN A 31 10.07 14.78 12.03
N LEU A 32 9.55 13.58 11.78
CA LEU A 32 9.76 12.43 12.66
C LEU A 32 11.24 12.03 12.76
N GLY A 33 12.03 12.36 11.74
CA GLY A 33 13.48 12.17 11.73
C GLY A 33 13.93 10.78 11.31
N ILE A 34 13.04 9.97 10.74
CA ILE A 34 13.42 8.66 10.20
C ILE A 34 14.20 8.82 8.89
N THR A 35 15.07 7.86 8.61
CA THR A 35 15.92 7.85 7.41
C THR A 35 15.48 6.81 6.39
N ALA A 36 14.79 5.75 6.83
CA ALA A 36 14.30 4.68 5.99
C ALA A 36 12.85 4.35 6.33
N LEU A 37 12.03 4.12 5.31
CA LEU A 37 10.68 3.60 5.41
C LEU A 37 10.69 2.16 4.89
N GLU A 38 10.51 1.18 5.78
CA GLU A 38 10.37 -0.22 5.39
C GLU A 38 8.90 -0.55 5.16
N LEU A 39 8.58 -1.02 3.96
CA LEU A 39 7.21 -1.40 3.58
C LEU A 39 6.99 -2.89 3.88
N LEU A 40 5.79 -3.21 4.35
CA LEU A 40 5.29 -4.59 4.31
C LEU A 40 5.22 -5.10 2.85
N PRO A 41 5.06 -6.41 2.62
CA PRO A 41 5.06 -6.98 1.28
C PRO A 41 4.24 -6.20 0.24
N VAL A 42 4.94 -5.72 -0.79
CA VAL A 42 4.35 -5.02 -1.95
C VAL A 42 4.39 -5.83 -3.24
N ALA A 43 5.08 -6.97 -3.24
CA ALA A 43 4.98 -7.93 -4.33
C ALA A 43 3.56 -8.51 -4.40
N GLN A 44 3.08 -8.81 -5.60
CA GLN A 44 1.71 -9.26 -5.83
C GLN A 44 1.41 -10.51 -5.00
N PHE A 45 0.41 -10.39 -4.11
CA PHE A 45 -0.05 -11.45 -3.24
C PHE A 45 -1.56 -11.70 -3.42
N ALA A 46 -2.03 -12.82 -2.88
CA ALA A 46 -3.45 -13.16 -2.86
C ALA A 46 -3.93 -13.49 -1.43
N SER A 47 -5.23 -13.39 -1.20
CA SER A 47 -5.83 -13.92 0.03
C SER A 47 -6.03 -15.43 -0.09
N GLU A 48 -5.66 -16.19 0.93
CA GLU A 48 -5.76 -17.64 0.94
C GLU A 48 -7.23 -18.10 0.87
N PRO A 49 -7.54 -19.26 0.23
CA PRO A 49 -8.92 -19.76 0.15
C PRO A 49 -9.60 -19.90 1.51
N ARG A 50 -8.86 -20.23 2.57
CA ARG A 50 -9.39 -20.30 3.93
C ARG A 50 -9.90 -18.94 4.45
N LEU A 51 -9.17 -17.85 4.17
CA LEU A 51 -9.53 -16.50 4.63
C LEU A 51 -10.77 -16.03 3.87
N GLN A 52 -10.78 -16.24 2.56
CA GLN A 52 -11.92 -15.89 1.71
C GLN A 52 -13.22 -16.58 2.18
N ARG A 53 -13.15 -17.88 2.51
CA ARG A 53 -14.30 -18.63 3.05
C ARG A 53 -14.79 -18.11 4.41
N MET A 54 -13.94 -17.41 5.15
CA MET A 54 -14.26 -16.78 6.44
C MET A 54 -14.70 -15.32 6.29
N GLY A 55 -14.81 -14.79 5.06
CA GLY A 55 -15.09 -13.36 4.83
C GLY A 55 -13.92 -12.45 5.21
N LEU A 56 -12.70 -12.99 5.28
CA LEU A 56 -11.47 -12.29 5.61
C LEU A 56 -10.59 -12.10 4.37
N SER A 57 -9.63 -11.18 4.48
CA SER A 57 -8.60 -10.94 3.46
C SER A 57 -7.20 -10.93 4.09
N ASN A 58 -6.19 -11.19 3.26
CA ASN A 58 -4.80 -11.09 3.69
C ASN A 58 -4.37 -9.62 3.65
N TYR A 59 -4.35 -8.97 4.81
CA TYR A 59 -4.00 -7.55 4.94
C TYR A 59 -2.49 -7.31 4.92
N TRP A 60 -1.69 -8.21 5.51
CA TRP A 60 -0.25 -8.01 5.60
C TRP A 60 0.49 -8.32 4.29
N GLY A 61 -0.08 -9.16 3.42
CA GLY A 61 0.49 -9.47 2.12
C GLY A 61 1.57 -10.56 2.11
N TYR A 62 1.80 -11.26 3.22
CA TYR A 62 2.75 -12.38 3.31
C TYR A 62 2.23 -13.67 2.64
N ASN A 63 1.79 -13.56 1.39
CA ASN A 63 1.39 -14.69 0.54
C ASN A 63 1.65 -14.36 -0.95
N PRO A 64 2.91 -14.14 -1.35
CA PRO A 64 3.25 -13.67 -2.69
C PRO A 64 2.93 -14.74 -3.75
N VAL A 65 2.35 -14.30 -4.86
CA VAL A 65 2.01 -15.13 -6.03
C VAL A 65 2.85 -14.74 -7.25
N ALA A 66 3.27 -13.48 -7.34
CA ALA A 66 4.19 -13.02 -8.38
C ALA A 66 5.20 -12.02 -7.81
N MET A 67 6.43 -12.48 -7.56
CA MET A 67 7.48 -11.71 -6.87
C MET A 67 7.95 -10.47 -7.63
N PHE A 68 7.75 -10.44 -8.95
CA PHE A 68 8.16 -9.33 -9.84
C PHE A 68 7.00 -8.40 -10.22
N ALA A 69 5.77 -8.73 -9.82
CA ALA A 69 4.62 -7.87 -10.05
C ALA A 69 4.34 -7.05 -8.80
N LEU A 70 4.01 -5.78 -8.98
CA LEU A 70 3.58 -4.89 -7.91
C LEU A 70 2.13 -5.22 -7.51
N HIS A 71 1.78 -5.10 -6.23
CA HIS A 71 0.41 -5.38 -5.77
C HIS A 71 -0.56 -4.29 -6.23
N PRO A 72 -1.45 -4.55 -7.21
CA PRO A 72 -2.20 -3.50 -7.90
C PRO A 72 -3.30 -2.90 -7.03
N ALA A 73 -3.74 -3.59 -5.96
CA ALA A 73 -4.74 -3.05 -5.04
C ALA A 73 -4.23 -1.85 -4.21
N TYR A 74 -2.91 -1.65 -4.17
CA TYR A 74 -2.29 -0.48 -3.54
C TYR A 74 -1.91 0.61 -4.56
N ALA A 75 -2.12 0.41 -5.85
CA ALA A 75 -1.91 1.44 -6.87
C ALA A 75 -3.09 2.42 -6.89
N CYS A 76 -2.83 3.71 -7.08
CA CYS A 76 -3.89 4.69 -7.33
C CYS A 76 -4.53 4.47 -8.70
N SER A 77 -3.73 4.08 -9.68
CA SER A 77 -4.12 3.70 -11.03
C SER A 77 -3.70 2.25 -11.31
N PRO A 78 -4.58 1.26 -11.06
CA PRO A 78 -4.24 -0.16 -11.25
C PRO A 78 -3.79 -0.53 -12.66
N GLU A 79 -4.29 0.19 -13.68
CA GLU A 79 -3.96 -0.04 -15.09
C GLU A 79 -2.54 0.40 -15.46
N THR A 80 -1.96 1.32 -14.68
CA THR A 80 -0.59 1.82 -14.86
C THR A 80 0.25 1.57 -13.61
N ALA A 81 -0.03 0.50 -12.88
CA ALA A 81 0.64 0.20 -11.60
C ALA A 81 2.17 0.03 -11.74
N LEU A 82 2.68 -0.24 -12.94
CA LEU A 82 4.11 -0.28 -13.23
C LEU A 82 4.79 1.10 -13.19
N ASP A 83 4.02 2.18 -13.34
CA ASP A 83 4.51 3.56 -13.44
C ASP A 83 4.36 4.35 -12.13
N GLU A 84 3.88 3.71 -11.04
CA GLU A 84 3.69 4.31 -9.72
C GLU A 84 4.87 4.12 -8.74
#